data_AF-Q4RCJ8-F1
#
_entry.id   AF-Q4RCJ8-F1
#
_cell.length_a   1.000
_cell.length_b   1.000
_cell.length_c   1.000
_cell.angle_alpha   90.00
_cell.angle_beta   90.00
_cell.angle_gamma   90.00
#
_symmetry.space_group_name_H-M   'P 1'
#
loop_
_entity.id
_entity.type
_entity.pdbx_description
1 polymer ?
#
loop_
_entity_poly.entity_id
_entity_poly.type
_entity_poly.pdbx_seq_one_letter_code
_entity_poly.pdbx_strand_id
1 'polypeptide(L)' 'LTAGVHYLTGDIIRYSCLPGFTLVGNEILTCRLGERLQMDGPPPVCQG' A
#
# COMPACT_ATOMS: atom_id res chain seq x y z
N LEU A 1 -1.81 0.58 -25.10
CA LEU A 1 -1.49 1.41 -23.94
C LEU A 1 -2.11 0.74 -22.72
N THR A 2 -1.44 -0.25 -22.15
CA THR A 2 -1.89 -0.82 -20.86
C THR A 2 -1.59 0.24 -19.82
N ALA A 3 -2.61 0.94 -19.34
CA ALA A 3 -2.49 1.82 -18.20
C ALA A 3 -2.19 0.95 -16.97
N GLY A 4 -0.90 0.60 -16.79
CA GLY A 4 -0.42 0.09 -15.52
C GLY A 4 -0.62 1.19 -14.48
N VAL A 5 -1.02 0.81 -13.27
CA VAL A 5 -1.11 1.78 -12.17
C VAL A 5 0.31 2.30 -11.91
N HIS A 6 0.58 3.52 -12.36
CA HIS A 6 1.80 4.25 -12.07
C HIS A 6 1.59 5.00 -10.76
N TYR A 7 2.25 4.56 -9.70
CA TYR A 7 2.29 5.32 -8.46
C TYR A 7 3.26 6.48 -8.61
N LEU A 8 2.88 7.65 -8.11
CA LEU A 8 3.70 8.85 -8.04
C LEU A 8 4.12 9.11 -6.60
N THR A 9 5.21 9.85 -6.42
CA THR A 9 5.65 10.28 -5.09
C THR A 9 4.53 11.08 -4.42
N GLY A 10 4.15 10.67 -3.21
CA GLY A 10 3.05 11.24 -2.44
C GLY A 10 1.73 10.49 -2.59
N ASP A 11 1.62 9.52 -3.50
CA ASP A 11 0.41 8.69 -3.61
C ASP A 11 0.18 7.92 -2.32
N ILE A 12 -1.08 7.85 -1.89
CA ILE A 12 -1.50 7.18 -0.66
C ILE A 12 -2.32 5.96 -1.02
N ILE A 13 -1.89 4.79 -0.56
CA ILE A 13 -2.60 3.52 -0.70
C ILE A 13 -3.21 3.16 0.65
N ARG A 14 -4.51 2.89 0.65
CA ARG A 14 -5.23 2.43 1.84
C ARG A 14 -5.67 0.98 1.68
N TYR A 15 -5.19 0.14 2.57
CA TYR A 15 -5.51 -1.29 2.61
C TYR A 15 -6.79 -1.52 3.40
N SER A 16 -7.52 -2.55 2.98
CA SER A 16 -8.67 -3.07 3.71
C SER A 16 -8.71 -4.58 3.54
N CYS A 17 -9.15 -5.28 4.58
CA CYS A 17 -9.35 -6.72 4.55
C CYS A 17 -10.80 -7.05 4.21
N LEU A 18 -11.01 -8.26 3.69
CA LEU A 18 -12.35 -8.80 3.48
C LEU A 18 -13.08 -8.94 4.84
N PRO A 19 -14.43 -8.89 4.86
CA PRO A 19 -15.20 -9.10 6.07
C PRO A 19 -14.82 -10.43 6.77
N GLY A 20 -14.67 -10.39 8.09
CA GLY A 20 -14.24 -11.54 8.89
C GLY A 20 -12.73 -11.65 9.11
N PHE A 21 -11.92 -10.84 8.41
CA PHE A 21 -10.48 -10.75 8.64
C PHE A 21 -10.12 -9.42 9.31
N THR A 22 -9.09 -9.46 10.15
CA THR A 22 -8.52 -8.30 10.83
C THR A 22 -7.24 -7.87 10.12
N LEU A 23 -7.12 -6.58 9.82
CA LEU A 23 -5.91 -6.00 9.25
C LEU A 23 -4.85 -5.84 10.35
N VAL A 24 -3.66 -6.40 10.11
CA VAL A 24 -2.50 -6.35 11.01
C VAL A 24 -1.35 -5.65 10.31
N GLY A 25 -0.92 -4.51 10.88
CA GLY A 25 0.10 -3.64 10.32
C GLY A 25 -0.44 -2.24 10.01
N ASN A 26 0.25 -1.51 9.13
CA ASN A 26 -0.16 -0.16 8.76
C ASN A 26 -1.18 -0.21 7.59
N GLU A 27 -2.37 0.34 7.82
CA GLU A 27 -3.43 0.36 6.82
C GLU A 27 -3.18 1.40 5.71
N ILE A 28 -2.28 2.37 5.95
CA ILE A 28 -1.95 3.43 5.00
C ILE A 28 -0.46 3.36 4.65
N LEU A 29 -0.14 3.23 3.36
CA LEU A 29 1.22 3.38 2.84
C LEU A 29 1.29 4.59 1.92
N THR A 30 2.37 5.34 2.03
CA THR A 30 2.68 6.46 1.15
C THR A 30 3.81 6.10 0.21
N CYS A 31 3.63 6.37 -1.07
CA CYS A 31 4.67 6.23 -2.05
C CYS A 31 5.72 7.34 -1.86
N ARG A 32 6.97 6.97 -1.61
CA ARG A 32 8.09 7.89 -1.41
C ARG A 32 9.21 7.60 -2.40
N LEU A 33 9.90 8.66 -2.82
CA LEU A 33 11.08 8.57 -3.65
C LEU A 33 12.32 8.55 -2.74
N GLY A 34 12.94 7.38 -2.60
CA GLY A 34 14.30 7.22 -2.06
C GLY A 34 15.31 7.09 -3.21
N GLU A 35 16.14 6.04 -3.19
CA GLU A 35 16.93 5.63 -4.36
C GLU A 35 16.04 5.16 -5.53
N ARG A 36 14.85 4.61 -5.20
CA ARG A 36 13.76 4.37 -6.15
C ARG A 36 12.42 4.74 -5.53
N LEU A 37 11.40 4.73 -6.37
CA LEU A 37 10.01 4.84 -5.96
C LEU A 37 9.61 3.57 -5.18
N GLN A 38 9.22 3.72 -3.92
CA GLN A 38 8.80 2.61 -3.06
C GLN A 38 7.76 3.07 -2.03
N MET A 39 7.03 2.11 -1.46
CA MET A 39 6.17 2.40 -0.31
C MET A 39 7.02 2.66 0.93
N ASP A 40 6.52 3.50 1.83
CA ASP A 40 7.18 3.88 3.08
C ASP A 40 7.08 2.83 4.20
N GLY A 41 6.48 1.68 3.90
CA GLY A 41 6.41 0.53 4.79
C GLY A 41 6.05 -0.76 4.06
N PRO A 42 6.10 -1.91 4.76
CA PRO A 42 5.63 -3.17 4.23
C PRO A 42 4.09 -3.18 4.12
N PRO A 43 3.52 -3.95 3.16
CA PRO A 43 2.08 -4.15 3.08
C PRO A 43 1.56 -4.85 4.36
N PRO A 44 0.38 -4.45 4.87
CA PRO A 44 -0.23 -5.12 6.00
C PRO A 44 -0.72 -6.52 5.61
N VAL A 45 -0.99 -7.35 6.62
CA VAL A 45 -1.48 -8.72 6.45
C VAL A 45 -2.89 -8.83 7.03
N CYS A 46 -3.76 -9.58 6.37
CA CYS A 46 -5.09 -9.92 6.89
C CYS A 46 -5.01 -11.25 7.66
N GLN A 47 -5.52 -11.28 8.89
CA GLN A 47 -5.56 -12.48 9.75
C GLN A 47 -7.00 -12.79 10.18
N GLY A 48 -7.35 -14.08 10.33
CA GLY A 48 -8.68 -14.56 10.70
C GLY A 48 -8.64 -16.02 11.14
#